data_AF-A0A645E957-F1
#
_entry.id   AF-A0A645E957-F1
#
_cell.length_a   1.000
_cell.length_b   1.000
_cell.length_c   1.000
_cell.angle_alpha   90.00
_cell.angle_beta   90.00
_cell.angle_gamma   90.00
#
_symmetry.space_group_name_H-M   'P 1'
#
loop_
_entity.id
_entity.type
_entity.pdbx_description
1 polymer ?
#
loop_
_entity_poly.entity_id
_entity_poly.type
_entity_poly.pdbx_seq_one_letter_code
_entity_poly.pdbx_strand_id
1 'polypeptide(L)'
;MIVTVALVFVYLRYSKQGYELTVVGENTMTARYAGMPVKKIVLRTMFMSAGICGLVGMLQVSGPDRQLTDAVANGRGFTAVSVAWLSRLSPFGVMVVSFLFSVMQKGCSMMQTEYRIPSSMSDILQGIILFFVLGSEFFIRYRIAVREEAIA
;
A
#
# COMPACT_ATOMS: atom_id res chain seq x y z
N MET A 1 11.99 5.14 6.36
CA MET A 1 10.54 4.92 6.54
C MET A 1 9.90 5.93 7.47
N ILE A 2 10.34 6.11 8.71
CA ILE A 2 9.67 6.99 9.69
C ILE A 2 9.58 8.46 9.24
N VAL A 3 10.66 9.03 8.69
CA VAL A 3 10.66 10.43 8.21
C VAL A 3 9.73 10.61 7.01
N THR A 4 9.74 9.68 6.05
CA THR A 4 8.90 9.74 4.84
C THR A 4 7.41 9.57 5.17
N VAL A 5 7.09 8.66 6.10
CA VAL A 5 5.72 8.43 6.58
C VAL A 5 5.22 9.66 7.36
N ALA A 6 6.07 10.26 8.21
CA ALA A 6 5.72 11.50 8.91
C ALA A 6 5.48 12.67 7.95
N LEU A 7 6.29 12.79 6.90
CA LEU A 7 6.17 13.85 5.90
C LEU A 7 4.91 13.67 5.04
N VAL A 8 4.62 12.45 4.60
CA VAL A 8 3.39 12.11 3.87
C VAL A 8 2.15 12.26 4.77
N PHE A 9 2.23 11.90 6.05
CA PHE A 9 1.15 12.07 7.02
C PHE A 9 0.83 13.55 7.27
N VAL A 10 1.84 14.38 7.50
CA VAL A 10 1.67 15.83 7.65
C VAL A 10 1.12 16.44 6.37
N TYR A 11 1.60 15.99 5.21
CA TYR A 11 1.13 16.48 3.92
C TYR A 11 -0.33 16.11 3.63
N LEU A 12 -0.75 14.88 3.92
CA LEU A 12 -2.14 14.43 3.74
C LEU A 12 -3.11 15.07 4.74
N ARG A 13 -2.68 15.29 5.99
CA ARG A 13 -3.58 15.76 7.06
C ARG A 13 -3.65 17.28 7.21
N TYR A 14 -2.62 18.03 6.79
CA TYR A 14 -2.57 19.48 6.94
C TYR A 14 -2.56 20.28 5.63
N SER A 15 -2.39 19.65 4.46
CA SER A 15 -2.35 20.39 3.19
C SER A 15 -3.73 20.45 2.50
N LYS A 16 -4.10 21.64 2.01
CA LYS A 16 -5.24 21.81 1.07
C LYS A 16 -5.17 20.85 -0.12
N GLN A 17 -3.95 20.50 -0.54
CA GLN A 17 -3.69 19.60 -1.67
C GLN A 17 -4.00 18.13 -1.34
N GLY A 18 -3.95 17.73 -0.05
CA GLY A 18 -4.39 16.41 0.39
C GLY A 18 -5.91 16.26 0.32
N TYR A 19 -6.65 17.31 0.70
CA TYR A 19 -8.11 17.33 0.61
C TYR A 19 -8.59 17.32 -0.84
N GLU A 20 -7.98 18.14 -1.71
CA GLU A 20 -8.26 18.10 -3.16
C GLU A 20 -7.99 16.72 -3.77
N LEU A 21 -6.95 16.02 -3.30
CA LEU A 21 -6.65 14.66 -3.75
C LEU A 21 -7.68 13.64 -3.27
N THR A 22 -8.14 13.73 -2.02
CA THR A 22 -9.21 12.85 -1.50
C THR A 22 -10.52 13.05 -2.26
N VAL A 23 -10.90 14.31 -2.54
CA VAL A 23 -12.13 14.64 -3.29
C VAL A 23 -12.04 14.19 -4.75
N VAL A 24 -10.88 14.36 -5.40
CA VAL A 24 -10.65 13.83 -6.76
C VAL A 24 -10.65 12.30 -6.77
N GLY A 25 -10.16 11.66 -5.70
CA GLY A 25 -10.14 10.21 -5.52
C GLY A 25 -11.53 9.59 -5.34
N GLU A 26 -12.48 10.30 -4.71
CA GLU A 26 -13.87 9.86 -4.58
C GLU A 26 -14.66 10.03 -5.88
N ASN A 27 -14.62 11.21 -6.49
CA ASN A 27 -15.30 11.42 -7.78
C ASN A 27 -14.72 12.62 -8.57
N THR A 28 -14.15 12.32 -9.73
CA THR A 28 -13.62 13.33 -10.66
C THR A 28 -14.69 14.30 -11.16
N MET A 29 -15.95 13.87 -11.26
CA MET A 29 -17.06 14.71 -11.68
C MET A 29 -17.41 15.74 -10.59
N THR A 30 -17.48 15.32 -9.33
CA THR A 30 -17.75 16.22 -8.18
C THR A 30 -16.63 17.23 -8.00
N ALA A 31 -15.36 16.83 -8.17
CA ALA A 31 -14.22 17.74 -8.11
C ALA A 31 -14.26 18.81 -9.21
N ARG A 32 -14.72 18.45 -10.41
CA ARG A 32 -14.87 19.38 -11.54
C ARG A 32 -16.06 20.32 -11.35
N TYR A 33 -17.14 19.86 -10.74
CA TYR A 33 -18.26 20.70 -10.32
C TYR A 33 -17.88 21.70 -9.23
N ALA A 34 -16.97 21.33 -8.31
CA ALA A 34 -16.44 22.20 -7.26
C ALA A 34 -15.39 23.23 -7.76
N GLY A 35 -15.15 23.31 -9.08
CA GLY A 35 -14.19 24.25 -9.67
C GLY A 35 -12.72 23.89 -9.48
N MET A 36 -12.40 22.66 -9.03
CA MET A 36 -11.02 22.24 -8.81
C MET A 36 -10.32 21.87 -10.13
N PRO A 37 -9.07 22.31 -10.37
CA PRO A 37 -8.32 21.96 -11.58
C PRO A 37 -7.76 20.52 -11.50
N VAL A 38 -8.63 19.53 -11.73
CA VAL A 38 -8.33 18.08 -11.63
C VAL A 38 -7.04 17.69 -12.37
N LYS A 39 -6.84 18.18 -13.61
CA LYS A 39 -5.64 17.87 -14.40
C LYS A 39 -4.33 18.33 -13.73
N LYS A 40 -4.32 19.53 -13.12
CA LYS A 40 -3.12 20.04 -12.42
C LYS A 40 -2.87 19.28 -11.12
N ILE A 41 -3.93 18.90 -10.41
CA ILE A 41 -3.84 18.12 -9.17
C ILE A 41 -3.21 16.75 -9.48
N VAL A 42 -3.76 16.01 -10.45
CA VAL A 42 -3.27 14.69 -10.87
C VAL A 42 -1.80 14.73 -11.31
N LEU A 43 -1.43 15.71 -12.14
CA LEU A 43 -0.05 15.84 -12.63
C LEU A 43 0.92 16.13 -11.48
N ARG A 44 0.56 17.04 -10.56
CA ARG A 44 1.39 17.36 -9.39
C ARG A 44 1.54 16.17 -8.45
N THR A 45 0.47 15.40 -8.22
CA THR A 45 0.53 14.21 -7.37
C THR A 45 1.33 13.08 -8.00
N MET A 46 1.25 12.91 -9.33
CA MET A 46 2.12 11.96 -10.04
C MET A 46 3.59 12.35 -9.94
N PHE A 47 3.95 13.62 -10.13
CA PHE A 47 5.33 14.10 -9.96
C PHE A 47 5.85 13.90 -8.53
N MET A 48 5.03 14.22 -7.53
CA MET A 48 5.37 13.98 -6.12
C MET A 48 5.61 12.49 -5.82
N SER A 49 4.70 11.61 -6.28
CA SER A 49 4.83 10.16 -6.09
C SER A 49 6.06 9.59 -6.80
N ALA A 50 6.31 10.01 -8.04
CA ALA A 50 7.47 9.61 -8.82
C ALA A 50 8.79 10.03 -8.14
N GLY A 51 8.86 11.25 -7.59
CA GLY A 51 10.03 11.73 -6.86
C GLY A 51 10.32 10.89 -5.61
N ILE A 52 9.28 10.55 -4.83
CA ILE A 52 9.43 9.71 -3.64
C ILE A 52 9.86 8.28 -4.04
N CYS A 53 9.22 7.69 -5.05
CA CYS A 53 9.54 6.34 -5.51
C CYS A 53 10.97 6.24 -6.05
N GLY A 54 11.41 7.24 -6.82
CA GLY A 54 12.78 7.35 -7.32
C GLY A 54 13.81 7.47 -6.20
N LEU A 55 13.57 8.30 -5.19
CA LEU A 55 14.46 8.42 -4.03
C LEU A 55 14.57 7.11 -3.25
N VAL A 56 13.45 6.41 -3.05
CA VAL A 56 13.44 5.10 -2.39
C VAL A 56 14.25 4.08 -3.19
N GLY A 57 14.09 4.05 -4.51
CA GLY A 57 14.88 3.18 -5.40
C GLY A 57 16.38 3.49 -5.35
N MET A 58 16.77 4.77 -5.35
CA MET A 58 18.17 5.17 -5.21
C MET A 58 18.77 4.74 -3.86
N LEU A 59 18.02 4.90 -2.77
CA LEU A 59 18.43 4.45 -1.43
C LEU A 59 18.54 2.92 -1.35
N GLN A 60 17.71 2.19 -2.09
CA GLN A 60 17.76 0.74 -2.19
C GLN A 60 19.05 0.27 -2.87
N VAL A 61 19.39 0.86 -4.02
CA VAL A 61 20.55 0.46 -4.81
C VAL A 61 21.87 0.88 -4.16
N SER A 62 21.92 2.07 -3.57
CA SER A 62 23.13 2.61 -2.92
C SER A 62 23.46 1.98 -1.57
N GLY A 63 22.48 1.36 -0.89
CA GLY A 63 22.66 0.81 0.44
C GLY A 63 22.97 -0.70 0.45
N PRO A 64 21.96 -1.59 0.56
CA PRO A 64 22.18 -3.00 0.89
C PRO A 64 22.63 -3.86 -0.29
N ASP A 65 22.12 -3.61 -1.48
CA ASP A 65 22.28 -4.52 -2.61
C ASP A 65 23.62 -4.29 -3.35
N ARG A 66 24.22 -3.08 -3.28
CA ARG A 66 25.49 -2.64 -3.93
C ARG A 66 25.70 -3.02 -5.41
N GLN A 67 24.72 -3.65 -6.04
CA GLN A 67 24.70 -4.15 -7.41
C GLN A 67 23.29 -3.95 -7.98
N LEU A 68 23.21 -3.49 -9.23
CA LEU A 68 21.95 -3.53 -9.99
C LEU A 68 21.70 -4.99 -10.40
N THR A 69 20.93 -5.71 -9.59
CA THR A 69 20.40 -7.03 -9.93
C THR A 69 18.89 -6.92 -10.14
N ASP A 70 18.26 -7.79 -10.93
CA ASP A 70 16.79 -7.90 -11.09
C ASP A 70 16.04 -8.05 -9.74
N ALA A 71 16.79 -8.35 -8.68
CA ALA A 71 16.40 -8.44 -7.29
C ALA A 71 16.12 -7.09 -6.58
N VAL A 72 16.34 -5.93 -7.22
CA VAL A 72 16.02 -4.63 -6.58
C VAL A 72 14.52 -4.52 -6.31
N ALA A 73 13.68 -4.92 -7.28
CA ALA A 73 12.23 -4.87 -7.14
C ALA A 73 11.67 -6.04 -6.32
N ASN A 74 12.18 -7.27 -6.50
CA ASN A 74 11.87 -8.50 -5.73
C ASN A 74 10.45 -8.57 -5.13
N GLY A 75 9.41 -8.32 -5.93
CA GLY A 75 8.02 -8.39 -5.48
C GLY A 75 7.58 -7.35 -4.44
N ARG A 76 8.44 -6.41 -3.99
CA ARG A 76 8.12 -5.42 -2.95
C ARG A 76 6.93 -4.53 -3.31
N GLY A 77 6.72 -4.29 -4.60
CA GLY A 77 5.54 -3.57 -5.11
C GLY A 77 4.24 -4.34 -4.88
N PHE A 78 4.25 -5.66 -5.09
CA PHE A 78 3.08 -6.52 -4.83
C PHE A 78 2.75 -6.53 -3.34
N THR A 79 3.76 -6.67 -2.48
CA THR A 79 3.60 -6.55 -1.03
C THR A 79 3.03 -5.19 -0.63
N ALA A 80 3.50 -4.11 -1.25
CA ALA A 80 3.04 -2.75 -0.97
C ALA A 80 1.55 -2.55 -1.29
N VAL A 81 1.04 -3.15 -2.38
CA VAL A 81 -0.39 -3.11 -2.71
C VAL A 81 -1.22 -3.79 -1.62
N SER A 82 -0.79 -4.99 -1.18
CA SER A 82 -1.46 -5.74 -0.12
C SER A 82 -1.53 -4.96 1.19
N VAL A 83 -0.41 -4.31 1.57
CA VAL A 83 -0.33 -3.47 2.78
C VAL A 83 -1.21 -2.22 2.67
N ALA A 84 -1.28 -1.60 1.50
CA ALA A 84 -2.12 -0.42 1.26
C ALA A 84 -3.62 -0.74 1.39
N TRP A 85 -4.03 -1.92 0.93
CA TRP A 85 -5.40 -2.40 1.10
C TRP A 85 -5.72 -2.73 2.56
N LEU A 86 -4.85 -3.50 3.21
CA LEU A 86 -5.03 -3.90 4.61
C LEU A 86 -5.12 -2.70 5.57
N SER A 87 -4.45 -1.60 5.23
CA SER A 87 -4.49 -0.35 6.00
C SER A 87 -5.67 0.58 5.69
N ARG A 88 -6.58 0.21 4.78
CA ARG A 88 -7.74 1.02 4.36
C ARG A 88 -7.35 2.44 3.90
N LEU A 89 -6.22 2.58 3.21
CA LEU A 89 -5.63 3.89 2.83
C LEU A 89 -5.34 4.84 4.01
N SER A 90 -5.42 4.37 5.26
CA SER A 90 -5.13 5.18 6.43
C SER A 90 -3.62 5.24 6.67
N PRO A 91 -3.02 6.44 6.80
CA PRO A 91 -1.57 6.56 7.00
C PRO A 91 -1.06 5.84 8.26
N PHE A 92 -1.87 5.86 9.33
CA PHE A 92 -1.55 5.19 10.59
C PHE A 92 -1.59 3.66 10.43
N GLY A 93 -2.58 3.14 9.70
CA GLY A 93 -2.66 1.71 9.38
C GLY A 93 -1.47 1.22 8.55
N VAL A 94 -1.03 2.02 7.56
CA VAL A 94 0.14 1.67 6.73
C VAL A 94 1.39 1.49 7.62
N MET A 95 1.59 2.36 8.61
CA MET A 95 2.75 2.29 9.49
C MET A 95 2.79 0.99 10.30
N VAL A 96 1.67 0.60 10.90
CA VAL A 96 1.56 -0.63 11.72
C VAL A 96 1.73 -1.87 10.85
N VAL A 97 1.03 -1.94 9.71
CA VAL A 97 1.04 -3.10 8.83
C VAL A 97 2.40 -3.27 8.14
N SER A 98 3.00 -2.20 7.61
CA SER A 98 4.33 -2.25 7.00
C SER A 98 5.40 -2.69 8.01
N PHE A 99 5.28 -2.27 9.27
CA PHE A 99 6.22 -2.69 10.31
C PHE A 99 6.12 -4.20 10.57
N LEU A 100 4.90 -4.72 10.74
CA LEU A 100 4.67 -6.15 10.93
C LEU A 100 5.21 -6.98 9.74
N PHE A 101 4.92 -6.55 8.52
CA PHE A 101 5.39 -7.23 7.31
C PHE A 101 6.92 -7.17 7.16
N SER A 102 7.55 -6.06 7.53
CA SER A 102 9.01 -5.92 7.46
C SER A 102 9.72 -6.81 8.49
N VAL A 103 9.18 -6.90 9.71
CA VAL A 103 9.70 -7.82 10.74
C VAL A 103 9.53 -9.27 10.30
N MET A 104 8.36 -9.64 9.76
CA MET A 104 8.10 -10.99 9.27
C MET A 104 9.05 -11.37 8.12
N GLN A 105 9.23 -10.48 7.14
CA GLN A 105 10.13 -10.73 6.01
C GLN A 105 11.57 -10.93 6.48
N LYS A 106 12.06 -10.08 7.40
CA LYS A 106 13.40 -10.28 8.01
C LYS A 106 13.49 -11.57 8.81
N GLY A 107 12.45 -11.91 9.59
CA GLY A 107 12.40 -13.16 10.35
C GLY A 107 12.49 -14.38 9.44
N CYS A 108 11.70 -14.42 8.36
CA CYS A 108 11.77 -15.48 7.36
C CYS A 108 13.13 -15.53 6.67
N SER A 109 13.74 -14.38 6.33
CA SER A 109 15.10 -14.35 5.77
C SER A 109 16.15 -14.95 6.70
N MET A 110 16.08 -14.70 8.00
CA MET A 110 16.99 -15.32 8.98
C MET A 110 16.81 -16.83 9.04
N MET A 111 15.56 -17.32 9.01
CA MET A 111 15.26 -18.75 8.99
C MET A 111 15.72 -19.44 7.69
N GLN A 112 15.73 -18.73 6.55
CA GLN A 112 16.29 -19.28 5.30
C GLN A 112 17.78 -19.56 5.41
N THR A 113 18.53 -18.69 6.09
CA THR A 113 19.98 -18.84 6.27
C THR A 113 20.33 -20.03 7.16
N GLU A 114 19.52 -20.31 8.19
CA GLU A 114 19.80 -21.34 9.18
C GLU A 114 19.22 -22.72 8.81
N TYR A 115 18.03 -22.77 8.19
CA TYR A 115 17.32 -24.02 7.89
C TYR A 115 17.25 -24.38 6.38
N ARG A 116 17.95 -23.65 5.49
CA ARG A 116 17.90 -23.82 4.02
C ARG A 116 16.48 -23.84 3.44
N ILE A 117 15.58 -23.07 4.04
CA ILE A 117 14.20 -22.93 3.56
C ILE A 117 14.19 -21.99 2.33
N PRO A 118 13.34 -22.21 1.31
CA PRO A 118 13.21 -21.30 0.16
C PRO A 118 12.62 -19.94 0.55
N SER A 119 13.05 -18.88 -0.14
CA SER A 119 12.57 -17.50 0.06
C SER A 119 11.07 -17.30 -0.15
N SER A 120 10.47 -18.18 -0.95
CA SER A 120 9.04 -18.19 -1.28
C SER A 120 8.13 -18.37 -0.06
N MET A 121 8.63 -18.86 1.08
CA MET A 121 7.82 -18.98 2.30
C MET A 121 7.28 -17.64 2.80
N SER A 122 8.07 -16.56 2.64
CA SER A 122 7.64 -15.22 3.07
C SER A 122 6.44 -14.74 2.26
N ASP A 123 6.46 -14.99 0.95
CA ASP A 123 5.40 -14.55 0.03
C ASP A 123 4.12 -15.36 0.22
N ILE A 124 4.25 -16.67 0.48
CA ILE A 124 3.11 -17.54 0.80
C ILE A 124 2.42 -17.08 2.08
N LEU A 125 3.18 -16.77 3.15
CA LEU A 125 2.61 -16.27 4.40
C LEU A 125 1.90 -14.92 4.21
N GLN A 126 2.50 -13.98 3.48
CA GLN A 126 1.87 -12.70 3.15
C GLN A 126 0.56 -12.91 2.37
N GLY A 127 0.54 -13.84 1.42
CA GLY A 127 -0.64 -14.19 0.65
C GLY A 127 -1.75 -14.78 1.50
N ILE A 128 -1.44 -15.71 2.42
CA ILE A 128 -2.41 -16.31 3.34
C ILE A 128 -3.00 -15.25 4.28
N ILE A 129 -2.16 -14.36 4.83
CA ILE A 129 -2.62 -13.25 5.68
C ILE A 129 -3.58 -12.36 4.90
N LEU A 130 -3.19 -11.96 3.68
CA LEU A 130 -4.05 -11.13 2.83
C LEU A 130 -5.38 -11.82 2.53
N PHE A 131 -5.35 -13.11 2.17
CA PHE A 131 -6.55 -13.89 1.87
C PHE A 131 -7.49 -13.97 3.07
N PHE A 132 -6.95 -14.24 4.26
CA PHE A 132 -7.73 -14.28 5.50
C PHE A 132 -8.35 -12.93 5.84
N VAL A 133 -7.61 -11.83 5.69
CA VAL A 133 -8.16 -10.50 6.00
C VAL A 133 -9.19 -10.06 4.97
N LEU A 134 -8.93 -10.28 3.68
CA LEU A 134 -9.91 -10.00 2.63
C LEU A 134 -11.18 -10.84 2.80
N GLY A 135 -11.05 -12.13 3.14
CA GLY A 135 -12.18 -13.01 3.44
C GLY A 135 -12.99 -12.54 4.65
N SER A 136 -12.30 -12.09 5.71
CA SER A 136 -12.95 -11.54 6.91
C SER A 136 -13.67 -10.22 6.61
N GLU A 137 -13.05 -9.27 5.90
CA GLU A 137 -13.69 -8.02 5.47
C GLU A 137 -14.90 -8.29 4.56
N PHE A 138 -14.81 -9.28 3.66
CA PHE A 138 -15.93 -9.69 2.83
C PHE A 138 -17.11 -10.18 3.69
N PHE A 139 -16.85 -11.03 4.67
CA PHE A 139 -17.88 -11.57 5.57
C PHE A 139 -18.49 -10.50 6.49
N ILE A 140 -17.72 -9.48 6.87
CA ILE A 140 -18.17 -8.38 7.73
C ILE A 140 -18.98 -7.33 6.94
N ARG A 141 -18.61 -7.02 5.68
CA ARG A 141 -19.31 -6.01 4.87
C ARG A 141 -20.52 -6.55 4.12
N TYR A 142 -20.48 -7.79 3.64
CA TYR A 142 -21.59 -8.38 2.91
C TYR A 142 -22.46 -9.21 3.85
N ARG A 143 -23.57 -8.60 4.32
CA ARG A 143 -24.66 -9.37 4.89
C ARG A 143 -25.27 -10.20 3.76
N ILE A 144 -25.17 -11.52 3.85
CA ILE A 144 -25.80 -12.45 2.91
C ILE A 144 -27.31 -12.18 2.95
N ALA A 145 -27.80 -11.44 1.96
CA ALA A 145 -29.23 -11.28 1.74
C ALA A 145 -29.66 -12.45 0.86
N VAL A 146 -30.24 -13.49 1.48
CA VAL A 146 -30.96 -14.53 0.75
C VAL A 146 -32.12 -13.82 0.07
N ARG A 147 -32.06 -13.70 -1.26
CA ARG A 147 -33.18 -13.21 -2.06
C ARG A 147 -34.24 -14.31 -2.02
N GLU A 148 -35.21 -14.15 -1.12
CA GLU A 148 -36.43 -14.94 -1.14
C GLU A 148 -37.13 -14.64 -2.47
N GLU A 149 -37.19 -15.65 -3.33
CA GLU A 149 -37.94 -15.58 -4.58
C GLU A 149 -39.39 -15.36 -4.23
N ALA A 150 -39.87 -14.13 -4.44
CA ALA A 150 -41.27 -13.79 -4.34
C ALA A 150 -42.03 -14.55 -5.44
N ILE A 151 -42.63 -15.65 -5.02
CA ILE A 151 -43.71 -16.35 -5.70
C ILE A 151 -44.91 -15.40 -5.77
N ALA A 152 -45.30 -15.01 -6.99
CA ALA A 152 -46.67 -14.65 -7.36
C ALA A 152 -46.79 -14.57 -8.89
#